data_AF-A0A453EWF4-F1
#
_entry.id   AF-A0A453EWF4-F1
#
_cell.length_a   1.000
_cell.length_b   1.000
_cell.length_c   1.000
_cell.angle_alpha   90.00
_cell.angle_beta   90.00
_cell.angle_gamma   90.00
#
_symmetry.space_group_name_H-M   'P 1'
#
loop_
_entity.id
_entity.type
_entity.pdbx_description
1 polymer ?
#
loop_
_entity_poly.entity_id
_entity_poly.type
_entity_poly.pdbx_seq_one_letter_code
_entity_poly.pdbx_strand_id
1 'polypeptide(L)'
;MPSRVMGALSTKYLPCLFLQRVIKMVLLFLSTLLGLILGKTSFLSLVIPGTRRKKILFYPSRHQFSVSASGCQDAVPSITAKMGLYLEGSVSPATPDVRITILAAGNSKYAMLKKGDIATETKTNSDGSFFAGPLYEDIVYEVEASKAGYHLKQTGPYSFACQKLGQILVHIYGENDTEMLPAVLLSLSGEGGYRKNSVSGSGGTFSFDNLFPRSYYLRALLKRNINLLHQQLLLISILESLERLSSVQPVLPSVPWVLLHC
;
A
#
# COMPACT_ATOMS: atom_id res chain seq x y z
N MET A 1 4.78 29.73 52.89
CA MET A 1 4.56 28.36 53.42
C MET A 1 3.06 28.16 53.56
N PRO A 2 2.46 27.05 53.09
CA PRO A 2 2.90 25.68 53.37
C PRO A 2 3.20 24.82 52.12
N SER A 3 3.83 23.70 52.44
CA SER A 3 4.44 22.64 51.65
C SER A 3 3.41 21.64 51.08
N ARG A 4 3.54 21.30 49.79
CA ARG A 4 2.76 20.24 49.13
C ARG A 4 3.57 18.94 49.14
N VAL A 5 3.15 18.00 49.97
CA VAL A 5 3.75 16.67 50.14
C VAL A 5 3.45 15.81 48.92
N MET A 6 4.51 15.19 48.40
CA MET A 6 4.51 14.18 47.33
C MET A 6 3.87 12.89 47.85
N GLY A 7 2.74 12.47 47.25
CA GLY A 7 2.14 11.18 47.52
C GLY A 7 2.99 10.07 46.92
N ALA A 8 3.69 9.32 47.76
CA ALA A 8 4.40 8.10 47.40
C ALA A 8 3.40 7.04 46.88
N LEU A 9 3.65 6.52 45.68
CA LEU A 9 2.93 5.33 45.20
C LEU A 9 3.30 4.14 46.10
N SER A 10 2.29 3.58 46.75
CA SER A 10 2.39 2.45 47.66
C SER A 10 3.02 1.22 46.99
N THR A 11 4.13 0.74 47.56
CA THR A 11 4.91 -0.45 47.18
C THR A 11 4.17 -1.79 47.40
N LYS A 12 2.88 -1.77 47.77
CA LYS A 12 2.09 -2.97 48.07
C LYS A 12 1.39 -3.61 46.86
N TYR A 13 1.33 -2.94 45.70
CA TYR A 13 0.70 -3.49 44.47
C TYR A 13 1.66 -4.17 43.49
N LEU A 14 2.97 -4.03 43.69
CA LEU A 14 4.00 -4.64 42.85
C LEU A 14 4.09 -6.19 42.95
N PRO A 15 3.90 -6.84 44.11
CA PRO A 15 4.06 -8.30 44.20
C PRO A 15 2.89 -9.07 43.56
N CYS A 16 1.71 -8.45 43.39
CA CYS A 16 0.54 -9.11 42.81
C CYS A 16 0.66 -9.25 41.28
N LEU A 17 1.17 -8.23 40.60
CA LEU A 17 1.43 -8.26 39.15
C LEU A 17 2.60 -9.18 38.77
N PHE A 18 3.63 -9.24 39.62
CA PHE A 18 4.76 -10.14 39.39
C PHE A 18 4.35 -11.61 39.58
N LEU A 19 3.59 -11.91 40.63
CA LEU A 19 3.08 -13.26 40.87
C LEU A 19 2.10 -13.71 39.78
N GLN A 20 1.21 -12.83 39.29
CA GLN A 20 0.34 -13.14 38.14
C GLN A 20 1.13 -13.44 36.86
N ARG A 21 2.21 -12.71 36.60
CA ARG A 21 3.06 -12.95 35.42
C ARG A 21 3.80 -14.27 35.51
N VAL A 22 4.33 -14.62 36.68
CA VAL A 22 5.02 -15.90 36.92
C VAL A 22 4.03 -17.06 36.82
N ILE A 23 2.84 -16.96 37.40
CA ILE A 23 1.79 -18.00 37.30
C ILE A 23 1.37 -18.20 35.84
N LYS A 24 1.18 -17.11 35.07
CA LYS A 24 0.81 -17.20 33.65
C LYS A 24 1.93 -17.83 32.81
N MET A 25 3.19 -17.55 33.13
CA MET A 25 4.35 -18.14 32.46
C MET A 25 4.49 -19.64 32.76
N VAL A 26 4.26 -20.04 34.02
CA VAL A 26 4.31 -21.44 34.46
C VAL A 26 3.14 -22.24 33.86
N LEU A 27 1.92 -21.68 33.81
CA LEU A 27 0.79 -22.32 33.13
C LEU A 27 1.01 -22.47 31.62
N LEU A 28 1.63 -21.48 30.96
CA LEU A 28 2.00 -21.59 29.55
C LEU A 28 3.01 -22.72 29.33
N PHE A 29 4.03 -22.83 30.20
CA PHE A 29 5.03 -23.91 30.13
C PHE A 29 4.41 -25.31 30.34
N LEU A 30 3.52 -25.45 31.33
CA LEU A 30 2.80 -26.70 31.58
C LEU A 30 1.88 -27.07 30.40
N SER A 31 1.22 -26.08 29.78
CA SER A 31 0.36 -26.31 28.60
C SER A 31 1.16 -26.74 27.36
N THR A 32 2.36 -26.19 27.16
CA THR A 32 3.26 -26.60 26.08
C THR A 32 3.84 -28.00 26.32
N LEU A 33 4.19 -28.33 27.56
CA LEU A 33 4.71 -29.65 27.91
C LEU A 33 3.64 -30.74 27.74
N LEU A 34 2.39 -30.47 28.13
CA LEU A 34 1.25 -31.37 27.93
C LEU A 34 0.91 -31.53 26.43
N GLY A 35 1.06 -30.47 25.63
CA GLY A 35 0.89 -30.50 24.17
C GLY A 35 1.96 -31.33 23.44
N LEU A 36 3.20 -31.32 23.94
CA LEU A 36 4.29 -32.18 23.44
C LEU A 36 4.05 -33.67 23.75
N ILE A 37 3.45 -33.99 24.91
CA ILE A 37 3.15 -35.37 25.31
C ILE A 37 1.94 -35.95 24.53
N LEU A 38 1.00 -35.10 24.10
CA LEU A 38 -0.24 -35.51 23.41
C LEU A 38 -0.20 -35.38 21.87
N GLY A 39 0.94 -35.05 21.27
CA GLY A 39 1.13 -35.08 19.81
C GLY A 39 0.24 -34.11 19.01
N LYS A 40 -0.32 -33.07 19.64
CA LYS A 40 -1.09 -32.01 18.97
C LYS A 40 -0.32 -30.69 19.04
N THR A 41 0.52 -30.44 18.04
CA THR A 41 1.20 -29.16 17.85
C THR A 41 0.24 -28.13 17.25
N SER A 42 -0.56 -27.48 18.10
CA SER A 42 -1.22 -26.23 17.71
C SER A 42 -0.20 -25.10 17.88
N PHE A 43 0.36 -24.64 16.76
CA PHE A 43 1.27 -23.50 16.73
C PHE A 43 0.50 -22.21 17.04
N LEU A 44 0.42 -21.84 18.33
CA LEU A 44 0.14 -20.46 18.69
C LEU A 44 1.43 -19.67 18.45
N SER A 45 1.57 -19.11 17.24
CA SER A 45 2.70 -18.26 16.90
C SER A 45 2.59 -16.96 17.70
N LEU A 46 3.23 -16.91 18.87
CA LEU A 46 3.44 -15.66 19.60
C LEU A 46 4.51 -14.86 18.85
N VAL A 47 4.07 -14.09 17.85
CA VAL A 47 4.91 -13.08 17.20
C VAL A 47 5.21 -12.01 18.24
N ILE A 48 6.38 -12.08 18.86
CA ILE A 48 6.94 -10.93 19.58
C ILE A 48 7.47 -10.00 18.49
N PRO A 49 6.87 -8.82 18.22
CA PRO A 49 7.42 -7.91 17.23
C PRO A 49 8.83 -7.52 17.69
N GLY A 50 9.82 -7.88 16.89
CA GLY A 50 11.21 -7.60 17.18
C GLY A 50 11.39 -6.12 17.49
N THR A 51 12.11 -5.82 18.56
CA THR A 51 12.44 -4.46 18.98
C THR A 51 13.15 -3.74 17.83
N ARG A 52 12.41 -2.94 17.05
CA ARG A 52 12.96 -2.15 15.94
C ARG A 52 14.00 -1.20 16.53
N ARG A 53 15.29 -1.51 16.33
CA ARG A 53 16.39 -0.71 16.88
C ARG A 53 16.44 0.64 16.18
N LYS A 54 16.10 1.70 16.91
CA LYS A 54 16.22 3.08 16.42
C LYS A 54 17.70 3.41 16.18
N LYS A 55 18.00 4.06 15.07
CA LYS A 55 19.36 4.46 14.65
C LYS A 55 19.65 5.90 15.08
N ILE A 56 20.93 6.18 15.30
CA ILE A 56 21.46 7.52 15.57
C ILE A 56 21.87 8.17 14.24
N LEU A 57 21.63 9.48 14.11
CA LEU A 57 22.07 10.34 13.03
C LEU A 57 23.06 11.39 13.55
N PHE A 58 24.01 11.77 12.71
CA PHE A 58 25.01 12.80 13.00
C PHE A 58 24.60 14.15 12.40
N TYR A 59 24.81 15.22 13.14
CA TYR A 59 24.44 16.59 12.80
C TYR A 59 25.72 17.47 12.80
N PRO A 60 26.22 17.91 11.63
CA PRO A 60 25.77 17.53 10.28
C PRO A 60 26.19 16.09 9.90
N SER A 61 25.58 15.54 8.86
CA SER A 61 25.80 14.18 8.34
C SER A 61 27.21 13.99 7.78
N ARG A 62 27.83 15.10 7.36
CA ARG A 62 29.19 15.20 6.85
C ARG A 62 29.72 16.58 7.19
N HIS A 63 30.98 16.64 7.60
CA HIS A 63 31.72 17.89 7.73
C HIS A 63 33.05 17.73 6.99
N GLN A 64 33.45 18.75 6.22
CA GLN A 64 34.76 18.78 5.56
C GLN A 64 35.62 19.83 6.27
N PHE A 65 36.86 19.48 6.57
CA PHE A 65 37.84 20.39 7.14
C PHE A 65 39.13 20.29 6.34
N SER A 66 39.82 21.42 6.18
CA SER A 66 41.12 21.49 5.53
C SER A 66 42.22 21.63 6.57
N VAL A 67 43.33 20.97 6.33
CA VAL A 67 44.50 21.02 7.21
C VAL A 67 45.60 21.84 6.55
N SER A 68 46.03 22.91 7.21
CA SER A 68 47.18 23.71 6.77
C SER A 68 48.49 22.99 7.12
N ALA A 69 49.45 23.01 6.20
CA ALA A 69 50.75 22.37 6.40
C ALA A 69 51.67 23.12 7.39
N SER A 70 51.31 24.36 7.77
CA SER A 70 52.08 25.20 8.69
C SER A 70 51.15 25.93 9.66
N GLY A 71 51.54 26.01 10.93
CA GLY A 71 50.82 26.71 11.99
C GLY A 71 49.94 25.81 12.88
N CYS A 72 49.35 26.41 13.92
CA CYS A 72 48.36 25.73 14.76
C CYS A 72 47.05 25.57 13.99
N GLN A 73 46.44 24.39 14.12
CA GLN A 73 45.19 24.02 13.49
C GLN A 73 44.00 24.76 14.13
N ASP A 74 43.05 25.23 13.32
CA ASP A 74 41.75 25.67 13.82
C ASP A 74 41.01 24.53 14.54
N ALA A 75 40.17 24.90 15.50
CA ALA A 75 39.35 23.94 16.24
C ALA A 75 38.39 23.21 15.27
N VAL A 76 38.41 21.87 15.32
CA VAL A 76 37.53 21.04 14.50
C VAL A 76 36.08 21.26 14.94
N PRO A 77 35.16 21.60 14.03
CA PRO A 77 33.76 21.79 14.38
C PRO A 77 33.14 20.52 14.95
N SER A 78 32.34 20.68 16.01
CA SER A 78 31.69 19.56 16.69
C SER A 78 30.60 18.91 15.85
N ILE A 79 30.52 17.58 15.87
CA ILE A 79 29.41 16.81 15.30
C ILE A 79 28.56 16.28 16.46
N THR A 80 27.24 16.48 16.41
CA THR A 80 26.31 15.97 17.43
C THR A 80 25.62 14.71 16.96
N ALA A 81 25.50 13.72 17.82
CA ALA A 81 24.74 12.50 17.57
C ALA A 81 23.35 12.59 18.22
N LYS A 82 22.28 12.40 17.44
CA LYS A 82 20.89 12.37 17.93
C LYS A 82 20.16 11.13 17.43
N MET A 83 19.14 10.69 18.14
CA MET A 83 18.25 9.64 17.64
C MET A 83 17.52 10.14 16.39
N GLY A 84 17.43 9.29 15.35
CA GLY A 84 16.67 9.62 14.16
C GLY A 84 15.17 9.66 14.42
N LEU A 85 14.47 10.53 13.71
CA LEU A 85 13.00 10.56 13.66
C LEU A 85 12.50 9.35 12.87
N TYR A 86 11.39 8.77 13.33
CA TYR A 86 10.70 7.68 12.63
C TYR A 86 9.23 8.01 12.48
N LEU A 87 8.68 7.73 11.29
CA LEU A 87 7.28 7.91 10.98
C LEU A 87 6.58 6.55 11.05
N GLU A 88 5.45 6.54 11.77
CA GLU A 88 4.56 5.40 11.91
C GLU A 88 3.23 5.74 11.24
N GLY A 89 2.76 4.82 10.39
CA GLY A 89 1.54 5.03 9.63
C GLY A 89 0.92 3.73 9.18
N SER A 90 -0.18 3.83 8.44
CA SER A 90 -0.96 2.67 8.03
C SER A 90 -1.75 2.88 6.74
N VAL A 91 -2.10 1.77 6.11
CA VAL A 91 -3.01 1.70 4.97
C VAL A 91 -4.22 0.86 5.35
N SER A 92 -5.41 1.37 5.09
CA SER A 92 -6.69 0.73 5.39
C SER A 92 -7.54 0.55 4.12
N PRO A 93 -8.11 -0.63 3.85
CA PRO A 93 -7.94 -1.88 4.60
C PRO A 93 -6.49 -2.38 4.56
N ALA A 94 -6.14 -3.28 5.49
CA ALA A 94 -4.79 -3.83 5.63
C ALA A 94 -4.29 -4.37 4.28
N THR A 95 -3.37 -3.63 3.66
CA THR A 95 -2.86 -3.93 2.32
C THR A 95 -1.33 -4.06 2.41
N PRO A 96 -0.76 -5.27 2.25
CA PRO A 96 0.69 -5.46 2.25
C PRO A 96 1.35 -4.86 1.02
N ASP A 97 2.65 -4.63 1.09
CA ASP A 97 3.51 -4.26 -0.03
C ASP A 97 3.13 -2.97 -0.75
N VAL A 98 2.39 -2.07 -0.09
CA VAL A 98 2.21 -0.70 -0.56
C VAL A 98 3.54 0.01 -0.41
N ARG A 99 4.08 0.58 -1.50
CA ARG A 99 5.29 1.39 -1.46
C ARG A 99 4.97 2.71 -0.79
N ILE A 100 5.69 3.01 0.28
CA ILE A 100 5.63 4.27 1.01
C ILE A 100 6.93 5.02 0.75
N THR A 101 6.82 6.22 0.19
CA THR A 101 7.95 7.07 -0.17
C THR A 101 7.90 8.33 0.68
N ILE A 102 8.98 8.61 1.42
CA ILE A 102 9.10 9.80 2.28
C ILE A 102 9.94 10.84 1.54
N LEU A 103 9.34 11.97 1.22
CA LEU A 103 9.94 13.06 0.46
C LEU A 103 10.29 14.22 1.38
N ALA A 104 11.46 14.82 1.19
CA ALA A 104 11.85 16.03 1.90
C ALA A 104 11.00 17.22 1.42
N ALA A 105 10.24 17.85 2.33
CA ALA A 105 9.44 19.03 2.00
C ALA A 105 10.26 20.32 1.94
N GLY A 106 11.52 20.29 2.40
CA GLY A 106 12.43 21.42 2.45
C GLY A 106 13.91 20.99 2.33
N ASN A 107 14.81 21.98 2.32
CA ASN A 107 16.25 21.73 2.26
C ASN A 107 16.81 21.56 3.68
N SER A 108 17.42 20.42 3.97
CA SER A 108 18.06 20.17 5.26
C SER A 108 19.36 20.97 5.39
N LYS A 109 19.60 21.50 6.58
CA LYS A 109 20.86 22.15 6.95
C LYS A 109 21.92 21.13 7.35
N TYR A 110 21.49 19.98 7.85
CA TYR A 110 22.37 18.98 8.45
C TYR A 110 22.56 17.75 7.58
N ALA A 111 21.67 17.48 6.64
CA ALA A 111 21.79 16.39 5.68
C ALA A 111 21.92 16.91 4.25
N MET A 112 22.50 16.09 3.37
CA MET A 112 22.49 16.34 1.93
C MET A 112 21.11 15.99 1.33
N LEU A 113 20.05 16.65 1.84
CA LEU A 113 18.66 16.47 1.40
C LEU A 113 18.10 17.82 0.95
N LYS A 114 17.64 17.88 -0.30
CA LYS A 114 16.93 19.02 -0.89
C LYS A 114 15.43 18.74 -0.96
N LYS A 115 14.65 19.81 -1.11
CA LYS A 115 13.20 19.69 -1.33
C LYS A 115 12.92 18.79 -2.55
N GLY A 116 12.06 17.80 -2.36
CA GLY A 116 11.69 16.80 -3.36
C GLY A 116 12.58 15.55 -3.38
N ASP A 117 13.71 15.55 -2.66
CA ASP A 117 14.55 14.35 -2.56
C ASP A 117 13.83 13.26 -1.76
N ILE A 118 14.02 12.01 -2.19
CA ILE A 118 13.57 10.83 -1.45
C ILE A 118 14.47 10.66 -0.22
N ALA A 119 13.92 10.91 0.96
CA ALA A 119 14.63 10.72 2.22
C ALA A 119 14.74 9.24 2.60
N THR A 120 13.66 8.47 2.39
CA THR A 120 13.64 7.02 2.57
C THR A 120 12.43 6.39 1.88
N GLU A 121 12.47 5.08 1.70
CA GLU A 121 11.35 4.27 1.21
C GLU A 121 11.15 3.06 2.11
N THR A 122 9.90 2.63 2.23
CA THR A 122 9.53 1.39 2.92
C THR A 122 8.30 0.76 2.27
N LYS A 123 7.87 -0.38 2.78
CA LYS A 123 6.62 -1.02 2.39
C LYS A 123 5.75 -1.29 3.61
N THR A 124 4.44 -1.34 3.40
CA THR A 124 3.51 -1.81 4.44
C THR A 124 3.69 -3.30 4.73
N ASN A 125 3.55 -3.68 5.99
CA ASN A 125 3.50 -5.07 6.44
C ASN A 125 2.14 -5.70 6.11
N SER A 126 1.97 -6.98 6.43
CA SER A 126 0.71 -7.72 6.24
C SER A 126 -0.50 -7.12 6.95
N ASP A 127 -0.29 -6.41 8.06
CA ASP A 127 -1.33 -5.69 8.80
C ASP A 127 -1.62 -4.29 8.24
N GLY A 128 -0.97 -3.89 7.14
CA GLY A 128 -1.08 -2.56 6.54
C GLY A 128 -0.28 -1.47 7.25
N SER A 129 0.42 -1.77 8.35
CA SER A 129 1.27 -0.79 9.05
C SER A 129 2.59 -0.56 8.31
N PHE A 130 3.18 0.62 8.46
CA PHE A 130 4.55 0.89 8.02
C PHE A 130 5.34 1.68 9.06
N PHE A 131 6.66 1.55 8.97
CA PHE A 131 7.63 2.24 9.82
C PHE A 131 8.78 2.74 8.94
N ALA A 132 8.97 4.06 8.88
CA ALA A 132 9.93 4.70 7.98
C ALA A 132 10.92 5.59 8.74
N GLY A 133 12.21 5.46 8.42
CA GLY A 133 13.30 6.23 9.02
C GLY A 133 14.60 5.43 9.10
N PRO A 134 15.68 5.98 9.71
CA PRO A 134 15.74 7.24 10.46
C PRO A 134 15.72 8.49 9.56
N LEU A 135 15.11 9.57 10.04
CA LEU A 135 14.99 10.86 9.37
C LEU A 135 15.60 12.00 10.20
N TYR A 136 15.99 13.09 9.55
CA TYR A 136 16.49 14.30 10.21
C TYR A 136 15.33 15.16 10.69
N GLU A 137 15.43 15.71 11.90
CA GLU A 137 14.33 16.48 12.52
C GLU A 137 14.28 17.97 12.09
N ASP A 138 15.25 18.42 11.30
CA ASP A 138 15.39 19.84 10.91
C ASP A 138 14.51 20.25 9.73
N ILE A 139 13.82 19.29 9.11
CA ILE A 139 12.89 19.50 7.99
C ILE A 139 11.59 18.71 8.18
N VAL A 140 10.55 19.17 7.48
CA VAL A 140 9.28 18.46 7.36
C VAL A 140 9.35 17.48 6.19
N TYR A 141 8.52 16.45 6.25
CA TYR A 141 8.41 15.41 5.22
C TYR A 141 6.99 15.29 4.68
N GLU A 142 6.90 14.99 3.39
CA GLU A 142 5.68 14.55 2.72
C GLU A 142 5.73 13.02 2.54
N VAL A 143 4.56 12.37 2.56
CA VAL A 143 4.46 10.91 2.47
C VAL A 143 3.55 10.55 1.32
N GLU A 144 4.09 9.80 0.37
CA GLU A 144 3.35 9.26 -0.75
C GLU A 144 3.19 7.74 -0.62
N ALA A 145 2.05 7.24 -1.08
CA ALA A 145 1.74 5.82 -1.06
C ALA A 145 1.32 5.36 -2.46
N SER A 146 1.92 4.28 -2.95
CA SER A 146 1.65 3.76 -4.30
C SER A 146 1.64 2.22 -4.33
N LYS A 147 0.73 1.66 -5.13
CA LYS A 147 0.68 0.23 -5.45
C LYS A 147 -0.06 0.04 -6.78
N ALA A 148 0.51 -0.73 -7.70
CA ALA A 148 -0.11 -0.99 -9.01
C ALA A 148 -1.45 -1.71 -8.86
N GLY A 149 -2.47 -1.27 -9.59
CA GLY A 149 -3.83 -1.80 -9.48
C GLY A 149 -4.58 -1.35 -8.23
N TYR A 150 -4.07 -0.36 -7.49
CA TYR A 150 -4.74 0.22 -6.34
C TYR A 150 -4.78 1.74 -6.45
N HIS A 151 -5.86 2.32 -5.94
CA HIS A 151 -5.97 3.74 -5.71
C HIS A 151 -5.80 4.02 -4.22
N LEU A 152 -4.80 4.82 -3.88
CA LEU A 152 -4.49 5.20 -2.51
C LEU A 152 -4.83 6.68 -2.31
N LYS A 153 -5.61 6.97 -1.27
CA LYS A 153 -6.01 8.32 -0.90
C LYS A 153 -5.52 8.60 0.52
N GLN A 154 -4.76 9.67 0.70
CA GLN A 154 -4.36 10.10 2.04
C GLN A 154 -5.59 10.55 2.84
N THR A 155 -5.74 10.00 4.06
CA THR A 155 -6.85 10.30 4.98
C THR A 155 -6.38 10.88 6.31
N GLY A 156 -5.08 10.85 6.57
CA GLY A 156 -4.43 11.48 7.73
C GLY A 156 -2.95 11.75 7.44
N PRO A 157 -2.17 12.27 8.40
CA PRO A 157 -0.77 12.64 8.18
C PRO A 157 0.06 11.50 7.56
N TYR A 158 -0.11 10.27 8.08
CA TYR A 158 0.57 9.06 7.63
C TYR A 158 -0.40 7.89 7.43
N SER A 159 -1.67 8.20 7.14
CA SER A 159 -2.74 7.21 7.00
C SER A 159 -3.37 7.32 5.62
N PHE A 160 -3.61 6.17 5.00
CA PHE A 160 -4.15 6.09 3.64
C PHE A 160 -5.33 5.14 3.58
N ALA A 161 -6.39 5.55 2.89
CA ALA A 161 -7.43 4.66 2.40
C ALA A 161 -6.96 4.03 1.09
N CYS A 162 -7.22 2.74 0.92
CA CYS A 162 -6.80 1.94 -0.23
C CYS A 162 -8.01 1.31 -0.89
N GLN A 163 -8.08 1.40 -2.21
CA GLN A 163 -9.13 0.80 -3.04
C GLN A 163 -8.47 -0.07 -4.10
N LYS A 164 -8.75 -1.37 -4.12
CA LYS A 164 -8.35 -2.23 -5.25
C LYS A 164 -9.12 -1.78 -6.49
N LEU A 165 -8.40 -1.56 -7.58
CA LEU A 165 -8.98 -1.23 -8.89
C LEU A 165 -9.14 -2.52 -9.69
N GLY A 166 -10.24 -2.58 -10.45
CA GLY A 166 -10.52 -3.66 -11.38
C GLY A 166 -9.93 -3.41 -12.76
N GLN A 167 -9.96 -4.47 -13.54
CA GLN A 167 -9.67 -4.49 -14.97
C GLN A 167 -10.88 -5.13 -15.66
N ILE A 168 -11.20 -4.66 -16.87
CA ILE A 168 -12.09 -5.40 -17.78
C ILE A 168 -11.27 -5.78 -19.00
N LEU A 169 -11.12 -7.08 -19.24
CA LEU A 169 -10.56 -7.63 -20.46
C LEU A 169 -11.70 -8.13 -21.36
N VAL A 170 -11.77 -7.61 -22.58
CA VAL A 170 -12.78 -8.00 -23.57
C VAL A 170 -12.10 -8.72 -24.72
N HIS A 171 -12.57 -9.93 -25.02
CA HIS A 171 -12.24 -10.62 -26.25
C HIS A 171 -13.48 -10.69 -27.15
N ILE A 172 -13.32 -10.22 -28.38
CA ILE A 172 -14.33 -10.36 -29.43
C ILE A 172 -13.84 -11.44 -30.39
N TYR A 173 -14.72 -12.39 -30.69
CA TYR A 173 -14.46 -13.47 -31.65
C TYR A 173 -15.26 -13.25 -32.94
N GLY A 174 -14.73 -13.72 -34.07
CA GLY A 174 -15.48 -13.83 -35.32
C GLY A 174 -16.53 -14.93 -35.26
N GLU A 175 -17.36 -15.05 -36.29
CA GLU A 175 -18.29 -16.18 -36.40
C GLU A 175 -17.53 -17.50 -36.55
N ASN A 176 -16.32 -17.44 -37.12
CA ASN A 176 -15.33 -18.50 -37.11
C ASN A 176 -14.05 -18.03 -36.43
N ASP A 177 -13.37 -18.90 -35.67
CA ASP A 177 -12.11 -18.61 -34.96
C ASP A 177 -10.96 -18.13 -35.88
N THR A 178 -11.09 -18.37 -37.20
CA THR A 178 -10.11 -17.99 -38.22
C THR A 178 -10.40 -16.65 -38.89
N GLU A 179 -11.54 -16.01 -38.60
CA GLU A 179 -11.91 -14.75 -39.24
C GLU A 179 -11.25 -13.55 -38.56
N MET A 180 -10.50 -12.78 -39.34
CA MET A 180 -9.89 -11.54 -38.87
C MET A 180 -10.97 -10.47 -38.72
N LEU A 181 -11.32 -10.14 -37.47
CA LEU A 181 -12.33 -9.13 -37.19
C LEU A 181 -11.91 -7.75 -37.75
N PRO A 182 -12.83 -7.01 -38.36
CA PRO A 182 -12.58 -5.62 -38.72
C PRO A 182 -12.33 -4.80 -37.45
N ALA A 183 -11.68 -3.64 -37.58
CA ALA A 183 -11.42 -2.76 -36.45
C ALA A 183 -12.74 -2.40 -35.72
N VAL A 184 -12.86 -2.82 -34.46
CA VAL A 184 -14.01 -2.57 -33.60
C VAL A 184 -13.65 -1.48 -32.60
N LEU A 185 -14.55 -0.52 -32.43
CA LEU A 185 -14.46 0.48 -31.38
C LEU A 185 -15.33 0.04 -30.21
N LEU A 186 -14.74 -0.14 -29.03
CA LEU A 186 -15.46 -0.36 -27.78
C LEU A 186 -15.51 0.94 -26.98
N SER A 187 -16.68 1.28 -26.47
CA SER A 187 -16.91 2.39 -25.55
C SER A 187 -17.37 1.85 -24.22
N LEU A 188 -16.55 1.98 -23.18
CA LEU A 188 -16.91 1.67 -21.81
C LEU A 188 -17.39 2.95 -21.14
N SER A 189 -18.63 2.95 -20.65
CA SER A 189 -19.22 4.08 -19.91
C SER A 189 -19.51 3.66 -18.47
N GLY A 190 -19.55 4.60 -17.54
CA GLY A 190 -19.85 4.34 -16.14
C GLY A 190 -20.48 5.54 -15.45
N GLU A 191 -20.80 5.38 -14.17
CA GLU A 191 -21.35 6.44 -13.34
C GLU A 191 -20.44 7.67 -13.26
N GLY A 192 -21.02 8.86 -13.02
CA GLY A 192 -20.26 10.11 -12.92
C GLY A 192 -19.69 10.60 -14.24
N GLY A 193 -20.23 10.13 -15.37
CA GLY A 193 -19.78 10.52 -16.71
C GLY A 193 -18.49 9.85 -17.16
N TYR A 194 -18.04 8.79 -16.47
CA TYR A 194 -16.87 8.02 -16.91
C TYR A 194 -17.11 7.47 -18.32
N ARG A 195 -16.19 7.73 -19.25
CA ARG A 195 -16.22 7.18 -20.60
C ARG A 195 -14.81 6.96 -21.12
N LYS A 196 -14.50 5.72 -21.51
CA LYS A 196 -13.23 5.34 -22.13
C LYS A 196 -13.51 4.57 -23.40
N ASN A 197 -12.88 4.99 -24.49
CA ASN A 197 -12.97 4.32 -25.77
C ASN A 197 -11.67 3.56 -26.04
N SER A 198 -11.77 2.37 -26.62
CA SER A 198 -10.64 1.55 -27.03
C SER A 198 -10.92 0.98 -28.41
N VAL A 199 -9.88 0.88 -29.25
CA VAL A 199 -9.96 0.35 -30.62
C VAL A 199 -9.18 -0.95 -30.66
N SER A 200 -9.73 -1.98 -31.29
CA SER A 200 -9.04 -3.28 -31.39
C SER A 200 -7.75 -3.13 -32.18
N GLY A 201 -6.65 -3.70 -31.66
CA GLY A 201 -5.52 -4.10 -32.49
C GLY A 201 -5.85 -5.34 -33.34
N SER A 202 -4.86 -5.87 -34.08
CA SER A 202 -4.97 -7.15 -34.76
C SER A 202 -5.09 -8.29 -33.72
N GLY A 203 -6.31 -8.75 -33.44
CA GLY A 203 -6.55 -9.82 -32.46
C GLY A 203 -7.75 -9.65 -31.53
N GLY A 204 -8.61 -8.64 -31.76
CA GLY A 204 -9.94 -8.57 -31.11
C GLY A 204 -9.93 -8.41 -29.58
N THR A 205 -8.79 -8.04 -28.98
CA THR A 205 -8.61 -7.95 -27.52
C THR A 205 -8.53 -6.49 -27.06
N PHE A 206 -9.18 -6.18 -25.94
CA PHE A 206 -9.26 -4.84 -25.35
C PHE A 206 -9.07 -4.89 -23.85
N SER A 207 -8.24 -4.00 -23.29
CA SER A 207 -8.12 -3.83 -21.84
C SER A 207 -8.66 -2.46 -21.39
N PHE A 208 -9.39 -2.47 -20.29
CA PHE A 208 -9.78 -1.28 -19.55
C PHE A 208 -9.27 -1.41 -18.11
N ASP A 209 -8.13 -0.80 -17.85
CA ASP A 209 -7.43 -0.84 -16.56
C ASP A 209 -7.84 0.29 -15.61
N ASN A 210 -7.49 0.12 -14.33
CA ASN A 210 -7.62 1.12 -13.26
C ASN A 210 -9.07 1.57 -13.03
N LEU A 211 -10.01 0.63 -13.06
CA LEU A 211 -11.43 0.89 -12.89
C LEU A 211 -11.82 0.82 -11.41
N PHE A 212 -12.55 1.81 -10.92
CA PHE A 212 -13.13 1.74 -9.58
C PHE A 212 -14.22 0.66 -9.52
N PRO A 213 -14.44 -0.02 -8.37
CA PRO A 213 -15.54 -0.96 -8.20
C PRO A 213 -16.90 -0.28 -8.36
N ARG A 214 -17.52 -0.44 -9.52
CA ARG A 214 -18.79 0.15 -9.96
C ARG A 214 -19.40 -0.67 -11.09
N SER A 215 -20.61 -0.31 -11.49
CA SER A 215 -21.21 -0.81 -12.72
C SER A 215 -20.79 0.04 -13.93
N TYR A 216 -20.46 -0.64 -15.00
CA TYR A 216 -20.05 -0.09 -16.29
C TYR A 216 -20.92 -0.66 -17.40
N TYR A 217 -21.06 0.11 -18.48
CA TYR A 217 -21.78 -0.26 -19.68
C TYR A 217 -20.80 -0.34 -20.85
N LEU A 218 -20.65 -1.52 -21.42
CA LEU A 218 -19.85 -1.72 -22.61
C LEU A 218 -20.75 -1.60 -23.85
N ARG A 219 -20.36 -0.71 -24.77
CA ARG A 219 -20.99 -0.54 -26.08
C ARG A 219 -20.00 -0.87 -27.18
N ALA A 220 -20.34 -1.83 -28.02
CA ALA A 220 -19.61 -2.08 -29.25
C ALA A 220 -20.13 -1.19 -30.39
N LEU A 221 -19.21 -0.50 -31.07
CA LEU A 221 -19.47 0.30 -32.25
C LEU A 221 -18.74 -0.35 -33.43
N LEU A 222 -19.49 -1.10 -34.23
CA LEU A 222 -19.02 -1.78 -35.43
C LEU A 222 -19.33 -0.90 -36.64
N LYS A 223 -18.31 -0.62 -37.47
CA LYS A 223 -18.54 0.00 -38.78
C LYS A 223 -18.84 -1.11 -39.80
N ARG A 224 -20.11 -1.42 -40.02
CA ARG A 224 -20.55 -2.21 -41.18
C ARG A 224 -21.06 -1.25 -42.26
N ASN A 225 -20.83 -1.59 -43.53
CA ASN A 225 -21.42 -0.88 -44.65
C ASN A 225 -22.96 -0.89 -44.50
N ILE A 226 -23.53 0.31 -44.38
CA ILE A 226 -24.91 0.74 -44.67
C ILE A 226 -26.00 -0.30 -44.29
N ASN A 227 -26.57 -0.13 -43.09
CA ASN A 227 -27.99 -0.34 -42.71
C ASN A 227 -28.34 -1.14 -41.44
N LEU A 228 -27.40 -1.66 -40.65
CA LEU A 228 -27.75 -2.07 -39.26
C LEU A 228 -26.61 -1.79 -38.28
N LEU A 229 -26.72 -0.67 -37.56
CA LEU A 229 -26.01 -0.49 -36.29
C LEU A 229 -26.72 -1.33 -35.24
N HIS A 230 -26.36 -2.61 -35.12
CA HIS A 230 -26.70 -3.36 -33.92
C HIS A 230 -25.86 -2.83 -32.76
N GLN A 231 -26.49 -2.07 -31.86
CA GLN A 231 -25.86 -1.65 -30.61
C GLN A 231 -26.14 -2.72 -29.56
N GLN A 232 -25.13 -3.49 -29.20
CA GLN A 232 -25.21 -4.36 -28.03
C GLN A 232 -24.66 -3.62 -26.81
N LEU A 233 -25.48 -3.56 -25.76
CA LEU A 233 -25.13 -2.96 -24.48
C LEU A 233 -24.95 -4.07 -23.46
N LEU A 234 -23.79 -4.13 -22.82
CA LEU A 234 -23.50 -5.09 -21.77
C LEU A 234 -23.28 -4.36 -20.44
N LEU A 235 -24.03 -4.75 -19.41
CA LEU A 235 -23.80 -4.28 -18.04
C LEU A 235 -22.73 -5.16 -17.38
N ILE A 236 -21.66 -4.53 -16.89
CA ILE A 236 -20.54 -5.19 -16.22
C ILE A 236 -20.39 -4.57 -14.84
N SER A 237 -20.44 -5.37 -13.78
CA SER A 237 -20.28 -4.90 -12.40
C SER A 237 -18.94 -5.35 -11.84
N ILE A 238 -18.08 -4.39 -11.47
CA ILE A 238 -16.83 -4.66 -10.77
C ILE A 238 -17.12 -4.55 -9.27
N LEU A 239 -16.96 -5.67 -8.55
CA LEU A 239 -17.12 -5.73 -7.10
C LEU A 239 -15.76 -5.69 -6.41
N GLU A 240 -15.75 -5.15 -5.19
CA GLU A 240 -14.53 -4.91 -4.41
C GLU A 240 -13.82 -6.20 -3.92
N SER A 241 -14.51 -7.35 -3.98
CA SER A 241 -14.11 -8.58 -3.27
C SER A 241 -14.15 -9.88 -4.09
N LEU A 242 -14.47 -9.82 -5.39
CA LEU A 242 -14.62 -11.03 -6.22
C LEU A 242 -13.64 -11.02 -7.40
N GLU A 243 -12.67 -11.94 -7.35
CA GLU A 243 -11.81 -12.33 -8.47
C GLU A 243 -12.53 -13.21 -9.52
N ARG A 244 -13.87 -13.28 -9.52
CA ARG A 244 -14.59 -14.13 -10.48
C ARG A 244 -15.93 -13.60 -10.97
N LEU A 245 -15.97 -13.60 -12.31
CA LEU A 245 -17.07 -13.96 -13.22
C LEU A 245 -18.25 -13.01 -13.35
N SER A 246 -18.33 -12.41 -14.54
CA SER A 246 -19.56 -12.45 -15.33
C SER A 246 -19.20 -12.69 -16.80
N SER A 247 -19.20 -13.94 -17.26
CA SER A 247 -19.48 -14.16 -18.68
C SER A 247 -20.95 -13.80 -18.88
N VAL A 248 -21.22 -12.71 -19.60
CA VAL A 248 -22.60 -12.31 -19.88
C VAL A 248 -22.91 -12.79 -21.28
N GLN A 249 -23.84 -13.75 -21.39
CA GLN A 249 -24.32 -14.23 -22.69
C GLN A 249 -25.07 -13.10 -23.42
N PRO A 250 -24.87 -12.94 -24.73
CA PRO A 250 -25.77 -12.13 -25.57
C PRO A 250 -27.23 -12.57 -25.39
N VAL A 251 -28.16 -11.61 -25.27
CA VAL A 251 -29.59 -11.90 -25.09
C VAL A 251 -30.28 -12.37 -26.39
N LEU A 252 -29.56 -12.58 -27.51
CA LEU A 252 -30.16 -12.99 -28.79
C LEU A 252 -29.28 -13.96 -29.60
N PRO A 253 -29.88 -14.87 -30.40
CA PRO A 253 -29.27 -16.12 -30.86
C PRO A 253 -28.30 -16.01 -32.05
N SER A 254 -27.76 -14.83 -32.38
CA SER A 254 -26.98 -14.66 -33.62
C SER A 254 -25.81 -13.66 -33.52
N VAL A 255 -25.17 -13.54 -32.36
CA VAL A 255 -23.97 -12.68 -32.20
C VAL A 255 -22.82 -13.52 -31.65
N PRO A 256 -21.58 -13.37 -32.18
CA PRO A 256 -20.42 -14.06 -31.63
C PRO A 256 -20.20 -13.75 -30.14
N TRP A 257 -19.65 -14.72 -29.45
CA TRP A 257 -19.48 -14.73 -28.00
C TRP A 257 -18.54 -13.60 -27.54
N VAL A 258 -18.93 -12.89 -26.49
CA VAL A 258 -18.03 -11.96 -25.78
C VAL A 258 -17.64 -12.64 -24.48
N LEU A 259 -16.36 -13.01 -24.37
CA LEU A 259 -15.83 -13.59 -23.15
C LEU A 259 -15.15 -12.48 -22.34
N LEU A 260 -15.65 -12.27 -21.12
CA LEU A 260 -15.13 -11.29 -20.17
C LEU A 260 -14.29 -12.01 -19.12
N HIS A 261 -13.04 -11.59 -19.00
CA HIS A 261 -12.20 -11.94 -17.86
C HIS A 261 -12.02 -10.67 -17.00
N CYS A 262 -12.41 -10.76 -15.73
CA CYS A 262 -12.17 -9.76 -14.69
C CYS A 262 -11.01 -10.24 -13.81
#